data_AF-A0A1I4HTD3-F1
#
_entry.id   AF-A0A1I4HTD3-F1
#
_cell.length_a   1.000
_cell.length_b   1.000
_cell.length_c   1.000
_cell.angle_alpha   90.00
_cell.angle_beta   90.00
_cell.angle_gamma   90.00
#
_symmetry.space_group_name_H-M   'P 1'
#
loop_
_entity.id
_entity.type
_entity.pdbx_description
1 polymer ?
#
loop_
_entity_poly.entity_id
_entity_poly.type
_entity_poly.pdbx_seq_one_letter_code
_entity_poly.pdbx_strand_id
1 'polypeptide(L)'
;LSSGDSAMPYIAGSEPHLISEYALSSEFLNADEHYWNVRYDYDFAAVGLPGLTGMLRFMKGTNVELPERLGGSGQSESERDLELSYVVQSGPLKNVAFRVRNARYQNSFAANATMRDDNETRVNVDYTWKLW
;
A
#
# COMPACT_ATOMS: atom_id res chain seq x y z
N LEU A 1 -15.88 -2.55 -5.42
CA LEU A 1 -16.06 -3.95 -5.84
C LEU A 1 -15.85 -3.95 -7.34
N SER A 2 -14.81 -4.62 -7.80
CA SER A 2 -14.60 -4.86 -9.23
C SER A 2 -15.63 -5.88 -9.67
N SER A 3 -16.20 -5.73 -10.86
CA SER A 3 -17.19 -6.68 -11.40
C SER A 3 -17.05 -6.73 -12.92
N GLY A 4 -17.31 -7.90 -13.51
CA GLY A 4 -17.18 -8.15 -14.94
C GLY A 4 -15.90 -8.90 -15.31
N ASP A 5 -15.78 -9.20 -16.60
CA ASP A 5 -14.82 -10.21 -17.12
C ASP A 5 -13.36 -9.75 -17.14
N SER A 6 -13.07 -8.50 -16.79
CA SER A 6 -11.73 -7.91 -16.88
C SER A 6 -11.35 -7.11 -15.64
N ALA A 7 -10.05 -7.07 -15.35
CA ALA A 7 -9.47 -6.17 -14.36
C ALA A 7 -9.70 -4.69 -14.73
N MET A 8 -9.60 -3.79 -13.75
CA MET A 8 -9.70 -2.35 -14.00
C MET A 8 -8.52 -1.85 -14.85
N PRO A 9 -8.76 -1.22 -16.02
CA PRO A 9 -7.68 -0.65 -16.80
C PRO A 9 -7.19 0.68 -16.21
N TYR A 10 -5.88 0.93 -16.30
CA TYR A 10 -5.26 2.20 -15.95
C TYR A 10 -4.02 2.48 -16.82
N ILE A 11 -3.49 3.71 -16.78
CA ILE A 11 -2.35 4.13 -17.61
C ILE A 11 -1.07 3.55 -17.02
N ALA A 12 -0.23 2.92 -17.85
CA ALA A 12 1.05 2.37 -17.41
C ALA A 12 1.94 3.45 -16.77
N GLY A 13 2.56 3.14 -15.63
CA GLY A 13 3.39 4.08 -14.86
C GLY A 13 2.60 5.07 -13.99
N SER A 14 1.30 4.86 -13.83
CA SER A 14 0.46 5.58 -12.87
C SER A 14 -0.22 4.60 -11.92
N GLU A 15 -0.72 5.11 -10.81
CA GLU A 15 -1.52 4.37 -9.86
C GLU A 15 -3.03 4.70 -10.00
N PRO A 16 -3.92 3.70 -9.93
CA PRO A 16 -5.36 3.88 -9.97
C PRO A 16 -5.86 4.59 -8.70
N HIS A 17 -6.80 5.53 -8.85
CA HIS A 17 -7.37 6.24 -7.71
C HIS A 17 -8.53 5.44 -7.09
N LEU A 18 -8.22 4.66 -6.05
CA LEU A 18 -9.16 3.78 -5.34
C LEU A 18 -8.92 3.80 -3.83
N ILE A 19 -9.77 3.13 -3.06
CA ILE A 19 -9.57 3.00 -1.60
C ILE A 19 -8.29 2.20 -1.28
N SER A 20 -7.87 1.30 -2.16
CA SER A 20 -6.59 0.58 -2.12
C SER A 20 -5.39 1.44 -2.52
N GLU A 21 -5.58 2.70 -2.91
CA GLU A 21 -4.49 3.62 -3.24
C GLU A 21 -3.46 3.67 -2.10
N TYR A 22 -2.19 3.81 -2.47
CA TYR A 22 -1.03 3.74 -1.59
C TYR A 22 -0.75 2.37 -0.97
N ALA A 23 -1.46 1.30 -1.33
CA ALA A 23 -0.89 -0.05 -1.20
C ALA A 23 0.49 -0.06 -1.87
N LEU A 24 1.44 -0.76 -1.26
CA LEU A 24 2.82 -0.72 -1.73
C LEU A 24 3.05 -1.76 -2.84
N SER A 25 2.36 -2.90 -2.75
CA SER A 25 2.62 -4.06 -3.61
C SER A 25 1.50 -4.36 -4.61
N SER A 26 0.23 -4.28 -4.22
CA SER A 26 -0.91 -4.57 -5.09
C SER A 26 -2.07 -3.60 -4.91
N GLU A 27 -2.73 -3.25 -6.00
CA GLU A 27 -3.87 -2.34 -6.01
C GLU A 27 -5.24 -3.05 -5.84
N PHE A 28 -5.27 -4.38 -5.71
CA PHE A 28 -6.51 -5.19 -5.55
C PHE A 28 -7.54 -4.94 -6.67
N LEU A 29 -7.05 -5.07 -7.91
CA LEU A 29 -7.75 -4.66 -9.13
C LEU A 29 -8.16 -5.80 -10.07
N ASN A 30 -7.98 -7.05 -9.65
CA ASN A 30 -8.21 -8.18 -10.53
C ASN A 30 -9.70 -8.29 -10.93
N ALA A 31 -9.96 -9.08 -11.98
CA ALA A 31 -11.33 -9.33 -12.43
C ALA A 31 -12.13 -9.99 -11.29
N ASP A 32 -13.37 -9.51 -11.11
CA ASP A 32 -14.33 -9.93 -10.07
C ASP A 32 -13.82 -9.89 -8.61
N GLU A 33 -12.71 -9.16 -8.37
CA GLU A 33 -12.10 -9.09 -7.05
C GLU A 33 -12.93 -8.26 -6.06
N HIS A 34 -13.19 -8.88 -4.91
CA HIS A 34 -13.79 -8.25 -3.75
C HIS A 34 -12.78 -8.16 -2.63
N TYR A 35 -12.47 -6.94 -2.22
CA TYR A 35 -11.55 -6.69 -1.11
C TYR A 35 -12.18 -5.85 0.00
N TRP A 36 -11.61 -6.00 1.19
CA TRP A 36 -11.85 -5.13 2.32
C TRP A 36 -10.54 -4.64 2.91
N ASN A 37 -10.62 -3.52 3.62
CA ASN A 37 -9.49 -2.80 4.17
C ASN A 37 -9.80 -2.40 5.63
N VAL A 38 -8.85 -2.64 6.53
CA VAL A 38 -8.86 -2.07 7.88
C VAL A 38 -7.58 -1.27 8.06
N ARG A 39 -7.73 -0.04 8.51
CA ARG A 39 -6.64 0.91 8.70
C ARG A 39 -6.72 1.58 10.05
N TYR A 40 -5.58 1.75 10.70
CA TYR A 40 -5.41 2.48 11.94
C TYR A 40 -4.28 3.49 11.77
N ASP A 41 -4.59 4.76 11.99
CA ASP A 41 -3.63 5.86 11.99
C ASP A 41 -3.55 6.44 13.40
N TYR A 42 -2.34 6.81 13.83
CA TYR A 42 -2.10 7.43 15.12
C TYR A 42 -1.14 8.61 15.01
N ASP A 43 -1.57 9.75 15.57
CA ASP A 43 -0.74 10.93 15.78
C ASP A 43 -0.21 10.91 17.22
N PHE A 44 1.10 10.84 17.37
CA PHE A 44 1.76 10.74 18.67
C PHE A 44 1.92 12.10 19.39
N ALA A 45 1.40 13.20 18.83
CA ALA A 45 1.41 14.50 19.49
C ALA A 45 0.74 14.45 20.88
N ALA A 46 -0.36 13.69 21.02
CA ALA A 46 -1.08 13.55 22.28
C ALA A 46 -0.26 12.84 23.38
N VAL A 47 0.77 12.07 23.01
CA VAL A 47 1.68 11.38 23.94
C VAL A 47 3.06 12.04 24.01
N GLY A 48 3.17 13.29 23.54
CA GLY A 48 4.38 14.11 23.69
C GLY A 48 5.45 13.92 22.61
N LEU A 49 5.14 13.24 21.51
CA LEU A 49 6.04 13.08 20.35
C LEU A 49 5.48 13.79 19.12
N PRO A 50 5.39 15.14 19.13
CA PRO A 50 4.88 15.88 17.98
C PRO A 50 5.75 15.64 16.75
N GLY A 51 5.08 15.48 15.60
CA GLY A 51 5.71 15.18 14.32
C GLY A 51 5.88 13.69 14.03
N LEU A 52 5.67 12.80 15.00
CA LEU A 52 5.66 11.35 14.80
C LEU A 52 4.24 10.88 14.49
N THR A 53 4.08 10.13 13.42
CA THR A 53 2.82 9.50 12.99
C THR A 53 3.07 8.05 12.63
N GLY A 54 2.06 7.20 12.86
CA GLY A 54 2.12 5.79 12.51
C GLY A 54 0.84 5.34 11.80
N MET A 55 0.99 4.39 10.89
CA MET A 55 -0.13 3.76 10.20
C MET A 55 0.06 2.25 10.14
N LEU A 56 -1.02 1.53 10.39
CA LEU A 56 -1.14 0.10 10.15
C LEU A 56 -2.32 -0.14 9.22
N ARG A 57 -2.13 -0.98 8.21
CA ARG A 57 -3.20 -1.36 7.30
C ARG A 57 -3.16 -2.85 7.00
N PHE A 58 -4.33 -3.45 6.90
CA PHE A 58 -4.49 -4.79 6.36
C PHE A 58 -5.58 -4.79 5.30
N MET A 59 -5.27 -5.40 4.16
CA MET A 59 -6.17 -5.58 3.04
C MET A 59 -6.25 -7.05 2.68
N LYS A 60 -7.45 -7.52 2.32
CA LYS A 60 -7.67 -8.88 1.85
C LYS A 60 -8.61 -8.85 0.66
N GLY A 61 -8.13 -9.37 -0.46
CA GLY A 61 -8.86 -9.62 -1.70
C GLY A 61 -9.26 -11.08 -1.82
N THR A 62 -10.44 -11.31 -2.38
CA THR A 62 -11.04 -12.63 -2.59
C THR A 62 -11.82 -12.63 -3.90
N ASN A 63 -12.15 -13.82 -4.40
CA ASN A 63 -12.90 -14.00 -5.65
C ASN A 63 -12.14 -13.44 -6.85
N VAL A 64 -10.81 -13.54 -6.82
CA VAL A 64 -9.96 -13.08 -7.92
C VAL A 64 -10.07 -14.07 -9.07
N GLU A 65 -10.47 -13.57 -10.24
CA GLU A 65 -10.58 -14.35 -11.47
C GLU A 65 -9.36 -14.10 -12.36
N LEU A 66 -8.59 -15.17 -12.61
CA LEU A 66 -7.40 -15.14 -13.48
C LEU A 66 -7.53 -16.16 -14.60
N PRO A 67 -6.82 -15.98 -15.72
CA PRO A 67 -6.63 -17.04 -16.70
C PRO A 67 -6.08 -18.32 -16.04
N GLU A 68 -6.50 -19.50 -16.52
CA GLU A 68 -6.06 -20.81 -15.99
C GLU A 68 -4.54 -20.92 -15.80
N ARG A 69 -3.77 -20.42 -16.76
CA ARG A 69 -2.29 -20.43 -16.72
C ARG A 69 -1.68 -19.59 -15.59
N LEU A 70 -2.48 -18.75 -14.92
CA LEU A 70 -2.10 -17.82 -13.85
C LEU A 70 -2.75 -18.18 -12.50
N GLY A 71 -3.56 -19.24 -12.42
CA GLY A 71 -4.19 -19.72 -11.18
C GLY A 71 -5.67 -20.02 -11.31
N GLY A 72 -6.35 -19.55 -12.37
CA GLY A 72 -7.78 -19.78 -12.56
C GLY A 72 -8.65 -18.95 -11.60
N SER A 73 -9.85 -19.45 -11.34
CA SER A 73 -10.90 -18.79 -10.54
C SER A 73 -10.69 -18.85 -9.03
N GLY A 74 -11.38 -17.96 -8.30
CA GLY A 74 -11.49 -18.02 -6.83
C GLY A 74 -10.18 -17.75 -6.08
N GLN A 75 -9.24 -17.03 -6.69
CA GLN A 75 -7.95 -16.71 -6.09
C GLN A 75 -8.08 -15.65 -4.99
N SER A 76 -7.00 -15.43 -4.24
CA SER A 76 -6.97 -14.45 -3.16
C SER A 76 -5.61 -13.80 -3.01
N GLU A 77 -5.62 -12.59 -2.46
CA GLU A 77 -4.41 -11.83 -2.13
C GLU A 77 -4.60 -11.07 -0.80
N SER A 78 -3.50 -10.69 -0.16
CA SER A 78 -3.52 -9.90 1.07
C SER A 78 -2.26 -9.06 1.21
N GLU A 79 -2.41 -7.89 1.82
CA GLU A 79 -1.29 -7.00 2.10
C GLU A 79 -1.38 -6.48 3.53
N ARG A 80 -0.22 -6.45 4.22
CA ARG A 80 -0.04 -5.84 5.53
C ARG A 80 0.95 -4.71 5.39
N ASP A 81 0.54 -3.50 5.76
CA ASP A 81 1.38 -2.33 5.74
C ASP A 81 1.65 -1.82 7.14
N LEU A 82 2.90 -1.42 7.34
CA LEU A 82 3.35 -0.65 8.48
C LEU A 82 4.07 0.59 7.99
N GLU A 83 3.71 1.74 8.54
CA GLU A 83 4.38 2.99 8.28
C GLU A 83 4.71 3.71 9.59
N LEU A 84 5.91 4.27 9.63
CA LEU A 84 6.34 5.21 10.67
C LEU A 84 6.96 6.44 9.99
N SER A 85 6.43 7.61 10.32
CA SER A 85 6.83 8.89 9.71
C SER A 85 7.13 9.91 10.80
N TYR A 86 8.26 10.61 10.69
CA TYR A 86 8.69 11.65 11.63
C TYR A 86 9.13 12.93 10.93
N VAL A 87 8.56 14.07 11.32
CA VAL A 87 9.01 15.40 10.89
C VAL A 87 9.69 16.11 12.06
N VAL A 88 10.93 16.55 11.87
CA VAL A 88 11.66 17.31 12.89
C VAL A 88 10.98 18.66 13.12
N GLN A 89 10.56 18.91 14.36
CA GLN A 89 9.71 20.06 14.72
C GLN A 89 10.49 21.36 14.95
N SER A 90 11.75 21.28 15.37
CA SER A 90 12.55 22.45 15.77
C SER A 90 14.06 22.23 15.58
N GLY A 91 14.84 23.30 15.76
CA GLY A 91 16.29 23.27 15.61
C GLY A 91 16.78 23.30 14.16
N PRO A 92 18.07 23.05 13.92
CA PRO A 92 18.70 23.19 12.61
C PRO A 92 18.13 22.28 11.52
N LEU A 93 17.55 21.13 11.91
CA LEU A 93 16.96 20.15 10.99
C LEU A 93 15.44 20.30 10.89
N LYS A 94 14.86 21.41 11.36
CA LYS A 94 13.40 21.64 11.26
C LYS A 94 12.92 21.39 9.83
N ASN A 95 11.81 20.67 9.70
CA ASN A 95 11.19 20.24 8.44
C ASN A 95 11.92 19.12 7.67
N VAL A 96 13.00 18.55 8.20
CA VAL A 96 13.47 17.26 7.68
C VAL A 96 12.44 16.19 8.07
N ALA A 97 11.98 15.44 7.09
CA ALA A 97 11.04 14.35 7.25
C ALA A 97 11.71 13.01 6.98
N PHE A 98 11.40 12.03 7.82
CA PHE A 98 11.80 10.65 7.67
C PHE A 98 10.55 9.81 7.54
N ARG A 99 10.54 8.85 6.62
CA ARG A 99 9.42 7.92 6.46
C ARG A 99 9.95 6.53 6.15
N VAL A 100 9.53 5.57 6.94
CA VAL A 100 9.81 4.15 6.73
C VAL A 100 8.50 3.43 6.54
N ARG A 101 8.44 2.63 5.49
CA ARG A 101 7.28 1.83 5.13
C ARG A 101 7.72 0.40 4.90
N ASN A 102 6.94 -0.55 5.39
CA ASN A 102 7.09 -1.96 5.10
C ASN A 102 5.74 -2.54 4.68
N ALA A 103 5.76 -3.29 3.58
CA ALA A 103 4.64 -4.11 3.16
C ALA A 103 5.03 -5.58 3.17
N ARG A 104 4.07 -6.42 3.53
CA ARG A 104 4.12 -7.85 3.24
C ARG A 104 2.89 -8.22 2.44
N TYR A 105 3.14 -8.60 1.20
CA TYR A 105 2.13 -9.01 0.24
C TYR A 105 2.19 -10.52 0.01
N GLN A 106 1.04 -11.17 -0.03
CA GLN A 106 0.92 -12.59 -0.30
C GLN A 106 -0.29 -12.89 -1.18
N ASN A 107 -0.17 -13.83 -2.10
CA ASN A 107 -1.28 -14.28 -2.94
C ASN A 107 -1.29 -15.79 -3.16
N SER A 108 -2.37 -16.30 -3.77
CA SER A 108 -2.51 -17.70 -4.18
C SER A 108 -2.27 -17.92 -5.68
N PHE A 109 -1.76 -16.91 -6.40
CA PHE A 109 -1.65 -16.94 -7.85
C PHE A 109 -0.54 -17.92 -8.29
N ALA A 110 -0.55 -18.30 -9.57
CA ALA A 110 0.54 -19.12 -10.11
C ALA A 110 1.86 -18.33 -10.13
N ALA A 111 2.98 -19.04 -9.98
CA ALA A 111 4.31 -18.42 -9.85
C ALA A 111 4.77 -17.57 -11.05
N ASN A 112 4.11 -17.71 -12.20
CA ASN A 112 4.34 -16.93 -13.42
C ASN A 112 3.45 -15.68 -13.54
N ALA A 113 2.62 -15.39 -12.53
CA ALA A 113 1.89 -14.13 -12.44
C ALA A 113 2.86 -12.96 -12.15
N THR A 114 2.46 -11.74 -12.55
CA THR A 114 3.26 -10.53 -12.33
C THR A 114 3.38 -10.21 -10.84
N MET A 115 2.25 -10.21 -10.12
CA MET A 115 2.23 -10.08 -8.66
C MET A 115 2.61 -11.40 -8.01
N ARG A 116 3.58 -11.35 -7.11
CA ARG A 116 4.14 -12.49 -6.37
C ARG A 116 4.29 -12.09 -4.92
N ASP A 117 4.34 -13.06 -4.03
CA ASP A 117 4.68 -12.83 -2.63
C ASP A 117 5.94 -11.95 -2.51
N ASP A 118 5.82 -10.87 -1.73
CA ASP A 118 6.90 -9.89 -1.55
C ASP A 118 6.92 -9.35 -0.10
N ASN A 119 8.11 -8.94 0.34
CA ASN A 119 8.32 -8.13 1.53
C ASN A 119 9.07 -6.86 1.11
N GLU A 120 8.33 -5.78 0.93
CA GLU A 120 8.87 -4.53 0.41
C GLU A 120 9.20 -3.55 1.57
N THR A 121 10.32 -2.85 1.48
CA THR A 121 10.68 -1.79 2.42
C THR A 121 11.07 -0.52 1.66
N ARG A 122 10.40 0.59 1.97
CA ARG A 122 10.74 1.92 1.43
C ARG A 122 11.22 2.84 2.57
N VAL A 123 12.32 3.55 2.32
CA VAL A 123 12.88 4.55 3.25
C VAL A 123 13.01 5.87 2.51
N ASN A 124 12.46 6.93 3.09
CA ASN A 124 12.49 8.29 2.54
C ASN A 124 13.12 9.24 3.56
N VAL A 125 13.92 10.18 3.05
CA VAL A 125 14.44 11.33 3.78
C VAL A 125 14.21 12.55 2.92
N ASP A 126 13.31 13.42 3.36
CA ASP A 126 12.83 14.55 2.58
C ASP A 126 13.15 15.85 3.31
N TYR A 127 13.56 16.87 2.57
CA TYR A 127 13.71 18.22 3.08
C TYR A 127 13.19 19.21 2.05
N THR A 128 12.33 20.11 2.48
CA THR A 128 11.78 21.17 1.62
C THR A 128 12.33 22.52 2.05
N TRP A 129 13.03 23.19 1.14
CA TRP A 129 13.48 24.56 1.33
C TRP A 129 12.58 25.52 0.56
N LYS A 130 11.86 26.38 1.29
CA LYS A 130 11.17 27.53 0.70
C LYS A 130 12.17 28.65 0.42
N LEU A 131 12.35 29.01 -0.85
CA LEU A 131 13.33 30.01 -1.28
C LEU A 131 12.82 31.46 -1.14
N TRP A 132 11.52 31.69 -1.38
CA TRP A 132 10.81 32.96 -1.19
C TRP A 132 9.32 32.71 -0.95
#